data_AF-A0A834DV80-F1
#
_entry.id   AF-A0A834DV80-F1
#
_cell.length_a   1.000
_cell.length_b   1.000
_cell.length_c   1.000
_cell.angle_alpha   90.00
_cell.angle_beta   90.00
_cell.angle_gamma   90.00
#
_symmetry.space_group_name_H-M   'P 1'
#
loop_
_entity.id
_entity.type
_entity.pdbx_description
1 polymer ?
#
loop_
_entity_poly.entity_id
_entity_poly.type
_entity_poly.pdbx_seq_one_letter_code
_entity_poly.pdbx_strand_id
1 'polypeptide(L)'
;MSEHAASRARARSECLAGRTSPRGAAPDCASVVSSPSDSAAGGNDAGAPTARVPGGEGEPHSPYPDARLGCTDKKLKAGVTAEGSAPGALGSPSQRAPRVKVMDPARGPQKQLPRPCLVLVLLNPRGGKGKALQLFRSHVQPLLAQADVSFRLMLTERQNHARELVRAEELGRWDALVVMSGDGLMHEVVNGLMERPDWETAIRKPLCSLPAGSGNALAASLNHYAGYEQVTDEALLNNCTLLLCRRQLAPVSLLSLRTRSGLRVFSMLSLAWGFVADVDIESEKFRRLGERRFTLGTLLRLVTLRVYRGRLAYLPVEQAVSKAPAASPPLDRQDRQGPVDAHLVPLEEPVPAHWTVVPEQDFVLVLVQLHSHLGSEMFVAPMGHRVAGAMHLFYVRAGVSRATLLRLFLAMEKGRHMECNCPYLVYAPAAAFRLEPKDGKGVFAVDGERMVSEAVQGQVHPNYIWMVSGHGDPSPAPEPQWPPPSRKPQQTRPTEVSL
;
A
#
# COMPACT_ATOMS: atom_id res chain seq x y z
N MET A 1 45.94 1.83 -35.43
CA MET A 1 47.38 2.17 -35.48
C MET A 1 47.89 2.00 -34.06
N SER A 2 48.51 0.85 -33.77
CA SER A 2 49.93 0.72 -33.35
C SER A 2 50.35 1.80 -32.34
N GLU A 3 50.94 1.47 -31.18
CA GLU A 3 51.74 0.29 -30.87
C GLU A 3 51.84 0.10 -29.34
N HIS A 4 51.82 -1.14 -28.83
CA HIS A 4 52.16 -1.42 -27.43
C HIS A 4 52.90 -2.75 -27.28
N ALA A 5 54.11 -2.69 -26.73
CA ALA A 5 55.02 -3.82 -26.61
C ALA A 5 55.08 -4.39 -25.19
N ALA A 6 55.14 -5.72 -25.16
CA ALA A 6 55.47 -6.65 -24.08
C ALA A 6 56.12 -6.16 -22.76
N SER A 7 55.67 -6.75 -21.64
CA SER A 7 56.50 -7.56 -20.71
C SER A 7 55.62 -8.16 -19.58
N ARG A 8 55.26 -9.46 -19.59
CA ARG A 8 55.93 -10.57 -18.88
C ARG A 8 56.28 -10.35 -17.39
N ALA A 9 55.52 -11.00 -16.50
CA ALA A 9 56.09 -11.78 -15.38
C ALA A 9 55.12 -12.86 -14.86
N ARG A 10 55.58 -14.12 -14.90
CA ARG A 10 55.08 -15.30 -14.15
C ARG A 10 55.85 -15.36 -12.81
N ALA A 11 55.48 -16.06 -11.73
CA ALA A 11 54.29 -16.83 -11.31
C ALA A 11 54.50 -17.35 -9.85
N ARG A 12 53.49 -18.05 -9.30
CA ARG A 12 53.56 -19.01 -8.15
C ARG A 12 53.83 -18.41 -6.75
N SER A 13 53.51 -19.08 -5.63
CA SER A 13 52.55 -20.16 -5.28
C SER A 13 52.61 -20.37 -3.74
N GLU A 14 51.72 -21.23 -3.19
CA GLU A 14 51.71 -21.82 -1.83
C GLU A 14 51.23 -20.87 -0.70
N CYS A 15 50.19 -21.13 0.11
CA CYS A 15 49.64 -22.32 0.82
C CYS A 15 50.39 -22.76 2.07
N LEU A 16 49.69 -22.67 3.22
CA LEU A 16 49.72 -23.44 4.51
C LEU A 16 49.31 -22.46 5.63
N ALA A 17 48.12 -22.54 6.24
CA ALA A 17 47.61 -23.55 7.18
C ALA A 17 48.38 -23.59 8.54
N GLY A 18 47.73 -23.18 9.63
CA GLY A 18 48.30 -23.25 10.99
C GLY A 18 47.36 -22.74 12.10
N ARG A 19 46.92 -23.65 12.98
CA ARG A 19 46.04 -23.39 14.14
C ARG A 19 46.74 -22.58 15.24
N THR A 20 46.00 -21.86 16.09
CA THR A 20 45.71 -22.24 17.51
C THR A 20 45.02 -21.11 18.30
N SER A 21 44.39 -21.46 19.42
CA SER A 21 43.82 -20.56 20.43
C SER A 21 44.26 -21.05 21.82
N PRO A 22 44.40 -20.15 22.81
CA PRO A 22 43.90 -20.49 24.15
C PRO A 22 43.17 -19.34 24.87
N ARG A 23 42.53 -19.70 25.99
CA ARG A 23 41.78 -18.85 26.93
C ARG A 23 42.69 -17.98 27.82
N GLY A 24 42.15 -16.93 28.43
CA GLY A 24 42.54 -16.59 29.82
C GLY A 24 42.33 -15.15 30.31
N ALA A 25 41.67 -15.04 31.47
CA ALA A 25 41.77 -13.99 32.51
C ALA A 25 41.16 -12.58 32.29
N ALA A 26 40.40 -12.15 33.31
CA ALA A 26 40.07 -10.77 33.65
C ALA A 26 40.98 -10.27 34.80
N PRO A 27 40.85 -9.00 35.21
CA PRO A 27 40.80 -8.73 36.65
C PRO A 27 39.72 -7.70 37.08
N ASP A 28 39.30 -7.83 38.35
CA ASP A 28 38.37 -6.94 39.07
C ASP A 28 39.04 -5.65 39.60
N CYS A 29 38.23 -4.66 40.01
CA CYS A 29 38.52 -3.88 41.23
C CYS A 29 37.27 -3.18 41.85
N ALA A 30 37.20 -3.27 43.19
CA ALA A 30 36.33 -2.63 44.21
C ALA A 30 35.81 -1.18 43.93
N SER A 31 34.65 -0.66 44.38
CA SER A 31 33.68 -0.88 45.49
C SER A 31 33.76 0.09 46.71
N VAL A 32 32.72 0.92 46.91
CA VAL A 32 32.29 1.63 48.16
C VAL A 32 30.78 1.94 47.97
N VAL A 33 29.76 1.43 48.68
CA VAL A 33 29.39 1.36 50.12
C VAL A 33 28.76 2.64 50.70
N SER A 34 27.43 2.65 50.91
CA SER A 34 26.78 2.94 52.21
C SER A 34 25.24 2.74 52.19
N SER A 35 24.70 2.25 53.32
CA SER A 35 23.27 2.16 53.70
C SER A 35 23.04 3.02 54.98
N PRO A 36 21.87 3.12 55.67
CA PRO A 36 20.90 2.07 56.12
C PRO A 36 19.42 2.49 55.87
N SER A 37 18.31 2.15 56.59
CA SER A 37 18.04 1.33 57.80
C SER A 37 16.59 0.79 57.87
N ASP A 38 16.45 -0.53 58.02
CA ASP A 38 15.61 -1.32 58.94
C ASP A 38 14.26 -0.86 59.55
N SER A 39 13.26 -1.75 59.45
CA SER A 39 12.39 -2.32 60.54
C SER A 39 11.32 -3.25 59.90
N ALA A 40 11.25 -4.57 60.15
CA ALA A 40 10.69 -5.30 61.32
C ALA A 40 9.13 -5.26 61.43
N ALA A 41 8.35 -6.31 61.72
CA ALA A 41 8.56 -7.78 61.85
C ALA A 41 7.21 -8.57 61.94
N GLY A 42 7.22 -9.91 61.77
CA GLY A 42 6.16 -10.89 62.14
C GLY A 42 4.95 -11.07 61.19
N GLY A 43 4.26 -12.22 61.09
CA GLY A 43 4.47 -13.58 61.61
C GLY A 43 3.20 -14.46 61.53
N ASN A 44 3.33 -15.77 61.20
CA ASN A 44 2.33 -16.88 61.33
C ASN A 44 1.02 -16.78 60.48
N ASP A 45 0.26 -17.85 60.13
CA ASP A 45 0.44 -19.32 60.21
C ASP A 45 -0.44 -20.10 59.21
N ALA A 46 -0.08 -21.38 58.98
CA ALA A 46 -0.88 -22.58 58.61
C ALA A 46 -2.08 -22.57 57.61
N GLY A 47 -2.13 -23.58 56.72
CA GLY A 47 -3.40 -24.04 56.09
C GLY A 47 -3.30 -24.88 54.80
N ALA A 48 -3.13 -26.20 54.90
CA ALA A 48 -3.39 -27.16 53.82
C ALA A 48 -4.39 -28.24 54.32
N PRO A 49 -5.17 -28.92 53.44
CA PRO A 49 -4.67 -30.21 52.95
C PRO A 49 -5.12 -30.67 51.53
N THR A 50 -4.40 -31.71 51.08
CA THR A 50 -4.67 -32.76 50.06
C THR A 50 -6.10 -33.36 50.05
N ALA A 51 -6.58 -34.17 49.08
CA ALA A 51 -6.28 -34.50 47.67
C ALA A 51 -7.23 -35.67 47.24
N ARG A 52 -7.43 -35.93 45.92
CA ARG A 52 -7.40 -37.27 45.24
C ARG A 52 -8.10 -37.33 43.87
N VAL A 53 -7.66 -38.30 43.06
CA VAL A 53 -8.11 -38.68 41.70
C VAL A 53 -8.63 -40.13 41.73
N PRO A 54 -9.55 -40.52 40.85
CA PRO A 54 -9.27 -41.57 39.83
C PRO A 54 -9.83 -41.17 38.44
N GLY A 55 -9.45 -41.75 37.28
CA GLY A 55 -8.42 -42.76 36.99
C GLY A 55 -8.85 -43.73 35.87
N GLY A 56 -8.26 -43.61 34.66
CA GLY A 56 -8.33 -44.59 33.56
C GLY A 56 -9.39 -44.36 32.46
N GLU A 57 -9.25 -44.76 31.18
CA GLU A 57 -8.12 -45.28 30.37
C GLU A 57 -8.46 -45.10 28.85
N GLY A 58 -7.46 -45.10 27.93
CA GLY A 58 -7.66 -45.48 26.51
C GLY A 58 -7.40 -44.44 25.38
N GLU A 59 -6.13 -44.35 24.92
CA GLU A 59 -5.60 -44.48 23.52
C GLU A 59 -6.30 -43.83 22.27
N PRO A 60 -5.63 -43.62 21.11
CA PRO A 60 -5.44 -42.26 20.58
C PRO A 60 -5.93 -42.04 19.13
N HIS A 61 -6.30 -40.81 18.76
CA HIS A 61 -6.45 -40.42 17.33
C HIS A 61 -6.18 -38.94 17.00
N SER A 62 -5.96 -38.72 15.70
CA SER A 62 -5.42 -37.52 15.02
C SER A 62 -6.44 -36.35 14.84
N PRO A 63 -6.06 -35.18 14.27
CA PRO A 63 -6.75 -33.91 14.49
C PRO A 63 -8.03 -33.66 13.66
N TYR A 64 -8.75 -32.62 14.08
CA TYR A 64 -10.03 -32.15 13.53
C TYR A 64 -10.00 -31.73 12.03
N PRO A 65 -11.14 -31.87 11.31
CA PRO A 65 -11.23 -31.64 9.86
C PRO A 65 -11.66 -30.21 9.43
N ASP A 66 -11.49 -29.98 8.13
CA ASP A 66 -11.88 -28.83 7.29
C ASP A 66 -13.16 -28.04 7.70
N ALA A 67 -13.02 -26.73 7.87
CA ALA A 67 -14.13 -25.80 8.03
C ALA A 67 -14.61 -25.19 6.69
N ARG A 68 -15.23 -26.00 5.81
CA ARG A 68 -15.97 -25.50 4.64
C ARG A 68 -17.42 -25.18 5.01
N LEU A 69 -17.75 -23.91 5.19
CA LEU A 69 -19.10 -23.47 5.55
C LEU A 69 -19.87 -22.79 4.40
N GLY A 70 -20.92 -23.49 3.94
CA GLY A 70 -22.22 -22.88 3.59
C GLY A 70 -22.35 -22.12 2.26
N CYS A 71 -22.81 -22.82 1.22
CA CYS A 71 -23.54 -22.19 0.11
C CYS A 71 -25.06 -22.21 0.45
N THR A 72 -25.80 -21.15 0.17
CA THR A 72 -27.23 -21.04 0.49
C THR A 72 -28.12 -21.16 -0.75
N ASP A 73 -28.70 -22.33 -0.95
CA ASP A 73 -29.88 -22.53 -1.80
C ASP A 73 -31.12 -22.67 -0.91
N LYS A 74 -32.14 -21.81 -1.10
CA LYS A 74 -33.47 -21.96 -0.48
C LYS A 74 -34.54 -22.07 -1.55
N LYS A 75 -34.99 -23.30 -1.82
CA LYS A 75 -36.26 -23.56 -2.51
C LYS A 75 -37.43 -23.27 -1.58
N LEU A 76 -38.39 -22.44 -2.01
CA LEU A 76 -39.70 -22.39 -1.37
C LEU A 76 -40.52 -23.63 -1.75
N LYS A 77 -41.26 -24.16 -0.77
CA LYS A 77 -42.39 -25.07 -0.98
C LYS A 77 -43.68 -24.29 -0.71
N ALA A 78 -44.61 -24.33 -1.65
CA ALA A 78 -46.03 -24.13 -1.43
C ALA A 78 -46.75 -25.21 -2.24
N GLY A 79 -47.80 -25.81 -1.68
CA GLY A 79 -48.55 -26.89 -2.33
C GLY A 79 -50.02 -26.56 -2.39
N VAL A 80 -50.63 -26.79 -3.55
CA VAL A 80 -52.09 -26.89 -3.74
C VAL A 80 -52.34 -28.00 -4.79
N THR A 81 -53.32 -28.85 -4.51
CA THR A 81 -53.90 -29.90 -5.37
C THR A 81 -54.78 -29.31 -6.49
N ALA A 82 -55.18 -29.96 -7.57
CA ALA A 82 -54.74 -31.13 -8.34
C ALA A 82 -55.73 -31.24 -9.53
N GLU A 83 -55.30 -31.61 -10.75
CA GLU A 83 -56.14 -32.37 -11.71
C GLU A 83 -55.35 -32.83 -12.95
N GLY A 84 -55.79 -33.94 -13.54
CA GLY A 84 -54.94 -34.82 -14.36
C GLY A 84 -54.84 -34.52 -15.86
N SER A 85 -53.75 -35.02 -16.46
CA SER A 85 -53.76 -35.90 -17.64
C SER A 85 -52.35 -36.43 -17.93
N ALA A 86 -52.24 -37.64 -18.49
CA ALA A 86 -50.98 -38.39 -18.65
C ALA A 86 -50.51 -38.45 -20.14
N PRO A 87 -49.50 -39.25 -20.52
CA PRO A 87 -48.09 -38.87 -20.43
C PRO A 87 -47.35 -38.88 -21.79
N GLY A 88 -46.26 -38.13 -21.93
CA GLY A 88 -45.48 -38.03 -23.18
C GLY A 88 -43.96 -38.07 -23.00
N ALA A 89 -43.36 -39.21 -23.39
CA ALA A 89 -41.97 -39.44 -23.80
C ALA A 89 -40.77 -39.04 -22.90
N LEU A 90 -39.86 -40.00 -22.73
CA LEU A 90 -38.51 -39.83 -22.14
C LEU A 90 -37.66 -38.82 -22.92
N GLY A 91 -37.06 -37.85 -22.23
CA GLY A 91 -36.00 -36.97 -22.73
C GLY A 91 -34.70 -37.16 -21.93
N SER A 92 -33.58 -37.37 -22.62
CA SER A 92 -32.26 -37.63 -22.02
C SER A 92 -31.69 -36.40 -21.28
N PRO A 93 -30.82 -36.58 -20.27
CA PRO A 93 -30.27 -35.48 -19.50
C PRO A 93 -29.25 -34.69 -20.33
N SER A 94 -29.61 -33.46 -20.72
CA SER A 94 -28.71 -32.52 -21.40
C SER A 94 -27.57 -32.10 -20.46
N GLN A 95 -26.36 -32.58 -20.75
CA GLN A 95 -25.15 -32.14 -20.08
C GLN A 95 -24.89 -30.65 -20.40
N ARG A 96 -25.00 -29.77 -19.40
CA ARG A 96 -24.56 -28.38 -19.54
C ARG A 96 -23.04 -28.32 -19.57
N ALA A 97 -22.47 -28.31 -20.77
CA ALA A 97 -21.05 -28.04 -20.99
C ALA A 97 -20.64 -26.69 -20.37
N PRO A 98 -19.41 -26.56 -19.84
CA PRO A 98 -18.94 -25.30 -19.28
C PRO A 98 -18.78 -24.26 -20.40
N ARG A 99 -19.60 -23.21 -20.35
CA ARG A 99 -19.42 -22.04 -21.22
C ARG A 99 -18.19 -21.25 -20.77
N VAL A 100 -17.03 -21.63 -21.29
CA VAL A 100 -15.86 -20.74 -21.34
C VAL A 100 -16.24 -19.56 -22.22
N LYS A 101 -16.69 -18.47 -21.61
CA LYS A 101 -16.76 -17.18 -22.29
C LYS A 101 -15.33 -16.69 -22.47
N VAL A 102 -14.76 -16.96 -23.64
CA VAL A 102 -13.64 -16.18 -24.16
C VAL A 102 -14.02 -14.72 -24.05
N MET A 103 -13.16 -13.92 -23.43
CA MET A 103 -13.44 -12.50 -23.19
C MET A 103 -13.45 -11.79 -24.54
N ASP A 104 -14.63 -11.31 -24.96
CA ASP A 104 -14.82 -10.64 -26.24
C ASP A 104 -14.04 -9.31 -26.25
N PRO A 105 -12.98 -9.16 -27.05
CA PRO A 105 -12.15 -7.96 -27.06
C PRO A 105 -12.87 -6.74 -27.67
N ALA A 106 -14.05 -6.91 -28.28
CA ALA A 106 -14.84 -5.81 -28.84
C ALA A 106 -15.63 -5.01 -27.78
N ARG A 107 -15.73 -5.47 -26.53
CA ARG A 107 -16.32 -4.66 -25.46
C ARG A 107 -15.32 -3.62 -24.97
N GLY A 108 -15.61 -2.34 -25.27
CA GLY A 108 -14.97 -1.20 -24.61
C GLY A 108 -15.08 -1.29 -23.07
N PRO A 109 -14.24 -0.54 -22.34
CA PRO A 109 -14.09 -0.71 -20.89
C PRO A 109 -15.43 -0.65 -20.16
N GLN A 110 -15.82 -1.76 -19.53
CA GLN A 110 -17.06 -1.85 -18.77
C GLN A 110 -16.96 -0.93 -17.55
N LYS A 111 -17.63 0.23 -17.61
CA LYS A 111 -17.68 1.22 -16.52
C LYS A 111 -18.50 0.76 -15.30
N GLN A 112 -19.08 -0.44 -15.34
CA GLN A 112 -19.93 -0.99 -14.28
C GLN A 112 -19.81 -2.52 -14.20
N LEU A 113 -19.92 -3.08 -13.00
CA LEU A 113 -20.11 -4.52 -12.76
C LEU A 113 -21.53 -4.97 -13.18
N PRO A 114 -21.74 -6.24 -13.56
CA PRO A 114 -23.06 -6.75 -13.90
C PRO A 114 -24.01 -6.83 -12.70
N ARG A 115 -25.31 -6.97 -12.96
CA ARG A 115 -26.34 -7.33 -11.97
C ARG A 115 -27.13 -8.56 -12.48
N PRO A 116 -27.20 -9.66 -11.72
CA PRO A 116 -26.41 -9.96 -10.51
C PRO A 116 -24.91 -10.03 -10.82
N CYS A 117 -24.08 -10.02 -9.78
CA CYS A 117 -22.64 -10.29 -9.88
C CYS A 117 -22.15 -11.23 -8.77
N LEU A 118 -21.01 -11.88 -9.01
CA LEU A 118 -20.33 -12.78 -8.08
C LEU A 118 -18.91 -12.27 -7.76
N VAL A 119 -18.61 -12.04 -6.49
CA VAL A 119 -17.32 -11.48 -6.04
C VAL A 119 -16.56 -12.41 -5.09
N LEU A 120 -15.22 -12.36 -5.15
CA LEU A 120 -14.37 -12.99 -4.14
C LEU A 120 -14.05 -11.96 -3.05
N VAL A 121 -14.42 -12.24 -1.80
CA VAL A 121 -14.10 -11.39 -0.65
C VAL A 121 -12.89 -11.96 0.08
N LEU A 122 -11.76 -11.24 0.00
CA LEU A 122 -10.54 -11.51 0.76
C LEU A 122 -10.59 -10.70 2.06
N LEU A 123 -10.67 -11.39 3.20
CA LEU A 123 -10.87 -10.76 4.51
C LEU A 123 -9.77 -11.18 5.48
N ASN A 124 -9.13 -10.20 6.14
CA ASN A 124 -8.22 -10.46 7.25
C ASN A 124 -9.02 -10.44 8.57
N PRO A 125 -9.25 -11.58 9.25
CA PRO A 125 -10.06 -11.63 10.46
C PRO A 125 -9.42 -10.91 11.64
N ARG A 126 -8.10 -10.66 11.62
CA ARG A 126 -7.38 -9.87 12.62
C ARG A 126 -7.54 -8.36 12.41
N GLY A 127 -8.09 -7.94 11.27
CA GLY A 127 -8.46 -6.56 10.98
C GLY A 127 -9.50 -5.99 11.96
N GLY A 128 -9.57 -4.67 12.08
CA GLY A 128 -10.58 -3.97 12.88
C GLY A 128 -10.55 -4.36 14.35
N LYS A 129 -9.35 -4.54 14.93
CA LYS A 129 -9.15 -5.04 16.31
C LYS A 129 -9.76 -6.44 16.51
N GLY A 130 -9.70 -7.30 15.49
CA GLY A 130 -10.28 -8.65 15.48
C GLY A 130 -11.76 -8.72 15.10
N LYS A 131 -12.38 -7.60 14.68
CA LYS A 131 -13.82 -7.53 14.39
C LYS A 131 -14.17 -7.63 12.91
N ALA A 132 -13.21 -7.72 11.98
CA ALA A 132 -13.48 -7.66 10.54
C ALA A 132 -14.56 -8.66 10.07
N LEU A 133 -14.54 -9.90 10.54
CA LEU A 133 -15.55 -10.92 10.19
C LEU A 133 -16.95 -10.61 10.79
N GLN A 134 -17.01 -10.00 11.97
CA GLN A 134 -18.27 -9.55 12.57
C GLN A 134 -18.85 -8.39 11.76
N LEU A 135 -18.02 -7.39 11.44
CA LEU A 135 -18.38 -6.23 10.63
C LEU A 135 -18.88 -6.65 9.24
N PHE A 136 -18.23 -7.64 8.61
CA PHE A 136 -18.70 -8.20 7.34
C PHE A 136 -20.12 -8.76 7.45
N ARG A 137 -20.40 -9.54 8.49
CA ARG A 137 -21.73 -10.15 8.70
C ARG A 137 -22.82 -9.14 9.05
N SER A 138 -22.50 -8.10 9.83
CA SER A 138 -23.50 -7.13 10.30
C SER A 138 -23.74 -5.96 9.33
N HIS A 139 -22.71 -5.47 8.67
CA HIS A 139 -22.78 -4.27 7.81
C HIS A 139 -22.72 -4.59 6.32
N VAL A 140 -21.83 -5.50 5.90
CA VAL A 140 -21.56 -5.74 4.47
C VAL A 140 -22.57 -6.71 3.87
N GLN A 141 -22.69 -7.91 4.45
CA GLN A 141 -23.50 -9.02 3.94
C GLN A 141 -24.98 -8.66 3.69
N PRO A 142 -25.69 -7.90 4.55
CA PRO A 142 -27.08 -7.51 4.29
C PRO A 142 -27.23 -6.60 3.06
N LEU A 143 -26.30 -5.66 2.86
CA LEU A 143 -26.29 -4.75 1.71
C LEU A 143 -25.99 -5.50 0.41
N LEU A 144 -25.02 -6.43 0.44
CA LEU A 144 -24.72 -7.29 -0.73
C LEU A 144 -25.94 -8.13 -1.15
N ALA A 145 -26.67 -8.69 -0.18
CA ALA A 145 -27.87 -9.47 -0.45
C ALA A 145 -28.99 -8.63 -1.08
N GLN A 146 -29.24 -7.41 -0.58
CA GLN A 146 -30.22 -6.47 -1.17
C GLN A 146 -29.83 -5.99 -2.57
N ALA A 147 -28.52 -5.97 -2.86
CA ALA A 147 -27.98 -5.47 -4.13
C ALA A 147 -27.82 -6.55 -5.20
N ASP A 148 -28.18 -7.82 -4.96
CA ASP A 148 -27.88 -8.98 -5.83
C ASP A 148 -26.36 -9.20 -6.07
N VAL A 149 -25.54 -8.96 -5.05
CA VAL A 149 -24.10 -9.28 -5.05
C VAL A 149 -23.89 -10.59 -4.31
N SER A 150 -23.73 -11.68 -5.06
CA SER A 150 -23.28 -12.96 -4.50
C SER A 150 -21.79 -12.90 -4.16
N PHE A 151 -21.36 -13.60 -3.12
CA PHE A 151 -19.94 -13.59 -2.73
C PHE A 151 -19.45 -14.96 -2.27
N ARG A 152 -18.13 -15.18 -2.41
CA ARG A 152 -17.39 -16.21 -1.67
C ARG A 152 -16.44 -15.52 -0.71
N LEU A 153 -16.47 -15.90 0.56
CA LEU A 153 -15.54 -15.38 1.57
C LEU A 153 -14.30 -16.28 1.65
N MET A 154 -13.12 -15.66 1.69
CA MET A 154 -11.82 -16.30 1.85
C MET A 154 -11.02 -15.55 2.91
N LEU A 155 -10.62 -16.25 3.96
CA LEU A 155 -9.92 -15.66 5.10
C LEU A 155 -8.41 -15.71 4.88
N THR A 156 -7.73 -14.59 5.15
CA THR A 156 -6.27 -14.51 5.11
C THR A 156 -5.69 -14.68 6.52
N GLU A 157 -4.46 -15.20 6.62
CA GLU A 157 -3.95 -15.75 7.89
C GLU A 157 -2.59 -15.18 8.31
N ARG A 158 -1.78 -14.79 7.33
CA ARG A 158 -0.40 -14.31 7.44
C ARG A 158 -0.10 -13.32 6.33
N GLN A 159 0.99 -12.57 6.47
CA GLN A 159 1.51 -11.67 5.43
C GLN A 159 1.85 -12.47 4.15
N ASN A 160 1.61 -11.85 3.00
CA ASN A 160 1.66 -12.43 1.65
C ASN A 160 0.64 -13.56 1.35
N HIS A 161 -0.25 -13.94 2.28
CA HIS A 161 -1.25 -14.97 1.96
C HIS A 161 -2.22 -14.50 0.87
N ALA A 162 -2.63 -13.22 0.85
CA ALA A 162 -3.51 -12.73 -0.22
C ALA A 162 -2.79 -12.66 -1.58
N ARG A 163 -1.49 -12.30 -1.56
CA ARG A 163 -0.61 -12.28 -2.73
C ARG A 163 -0.54 -13.66 -3.39
N GLU A 164 -0.25 -14.69 -2.60
CA GLU A 164 -0.20 -16.08 -3.04
C GLU A 164 -1.55 -16.57 -3.60
N LEU A 165 -2.64 -16.34 -2.86
CA LEU A 165 -3.98 -16.76 -3.25
C LEU A 165 -4.40 -16.17 -4.60
N VAL A 166 -4.27 -14.84 -4.76
CA VAL A 166 -4.67 -14.15 -6.00
C VAL A 166 -3.75 -14.49 -7.18
N ARG A 167 -2.47 -14.76 -6.92
CA ARG A 167 -1.54 -15.26 -7.95
C ARG A 167 -1.95 -16.64 -8.48
N ALA A 168 -2.57 -17.49 -7.67
CA ALA A 168 -3.05 -18.82 -8.06
C ALA A 168 -4.53 -18.88 -8.50
N GLU A 169 -5.35 -17.87 -8.20
CA GLU A 169 -6.81 -17.91 -8.37
C GLU A 169 -7.27 -17.90 -9.85
N GLU A 170 -8.40 -18.56 -10.13
CA GLU A 170 -9.04 -18.52 -11.46
C GLU A 170 -9.94 -17.27 -11.60
N LEU A 171 -9.31 -16.14 -11.92
CA LEU A 171 -9.96 -14.82 -11.98
C LEU A 171 -11.17 -14.71 -12.93
N GLY A 172 -11.34 -15.66 -13.87
CA GLY A 172 -12.49 -15.74 -14.76
C GLY A 172 -13.82 -16.06 -14.06
N ARG A 173 -13.78 -16.59 -12.83
CA ARG A 173 -14.98 -16.94 -12.03
C ARG A 173 -15.63 -15.76 -11.32
N TRP A 174 -14.91 -14.65 -11.19
CA TRP A 174 -15.28 -13.51 -10.34
C TRP A 174 -15.49 -12.25 -11.19
N ASP A 175 -16.57 -11.51 -10.95
CA ASP A 175 -16.77 -10.20 -11.57
C ASP A 175 -15.82 -9.14 -10.97
N ALA A 176 -15.54 -9.24 -9.66
CA ALA A 176 -14.61 -8.37 -8.94
C ALA A 176 -13.94 -9.10 -7.76
N LEU A 177 -12.80 -8.58 -7.29
CA LEU A 177 -12.19 -8.93 -6.01
C LEU A 177 -12.48 -7.83 -4.98
N VAL A 178 -13.03 -8.21 -3.83
CA VAL A 178 -13.34 -7.31 -2.72
C VAL A 178 -12.35 -7.58 -1.60
N VAL A 179 -11.62 -6.56 -1.17
CA VAL A 179 -10.57 -6.66 -0.14
C VAL A 179 -11.06 -5.97 1.13
N MET A 180 -11.34 -6.75 2.17
CA MET A 180 -11.82 -6.23 3.46
C MET A 180 -10.73 -6.31 4.54
N SER A 181 -9.97 -5.22 4.67
CA SER A 181 -8.82 -5.06 5.56
C SER A 181 -8.38 -3.59 5.57
N GLY A 182 -7.10 -3.31 5.82
CA GLY A 182 -6.47 -2.02 5.49
C GLY A 182 -5.68 -2.06 4.18
N ASP A 183 -5.03 -0.95 3.86
CA ASP A 183 -4.33 -0.70 2.59
C ASP A 183 -3.31 -1.80 2.22
N GLY A 184 -2.55 -2.32 3.19
CA GLY A 184 -1.55 -3.38 2.98
C GLY A 184 -2.10 -4.71 2.42
N LEU A 185 -3.40 -5.03 2.61
CA LEU A 185 -3.97 -6.23 1.97
C LEU A 185 -4.31 -5.96 0.49
N MET A 186 -4.65 -4.72 0.12
CA MET A 186 -4.79 -4.33 -1.28
C MET A 186 -3.43 -4.35 -1.98
N HIS A 187 -2.38 -3.91 -1.29
CA HIS A 187 -0.99 -4.02 -1.76
C HIS A 187 -0.60 -5.47 -2.07
N GLU A 188 -0.89 -6.43 -1.17
CA GLU A 188 -0.68 -7.86 -1.43
C GLU A 188 -1.44 -8.34 -2.68
N VAL A 189 -2.72 -7.99 -2.81
CA VAL A 189 -3.58 -8.41 -3.93
C VAL A 189 -3.06 -7.87 -5.26
N VAL A 190 -2.71 -6.59 -5.35
CA VAL A 190 -2.22 -5.97 -6.58
C VAL A 190 -0.86 -6.53 -6.99
N ASN A 191 0.07 -6.72 -6.05
CA ASN A 191 1.34 -7.36 -6.36
C ASN A 191 1.16 -8.84 -6.75
N GLY A 192 0.19 -9.54 -6.15
CA GLY A 192 -0.18 -10.91 -6.52
C GLY A 192 -0.73 -11.01 -7.95
N LEU A 193 -1.51 -10.02 -8.41
CA LEU A 193 -1.97 -9.93 -9.81
C LEU A 193 -0.81 -9.63 -10.78
N MET A 194 0.07 -8.69 -10.42
CA MET A 194 1.21 -8.27 -11.25
C MET A 194 2.30 -9.33 -11.36
N GLU A 195 2.35 -10.30 -10.44
CA GLU A 195 3.25 -11.46 -10.50
C GLU A 195 2.80 -12.58 -11.45
N ARG A 196 1.58 -12.52 -11.99
CA ARG A 196 1.06 -13.61 -12.81
C ARG A 196 1.63 -13.57 -14.24
N PRO A 197 1.73 -14.71 -14.94
CA PRO A 197 2.08 -14.72 -16.36
C PRO A 197 1.07 -13.96 -17.24
N ASP A 198 -0.21 -13.96 -16.85
CA ASP A 198 -1.34 -13.28 -17.52
C ASP A 198 -1.63 -11.87 -16.95
N TRP A 199 -0.64 -11.23 -16.30
CA TRP A 199 -0.81 -10.00 -15.52
C TRP A 199 -1.53 -8.87 -16.28
N GLU A 200 -1.29 -8.70 -17.59
CA GLU A 200 -1.95 -7.69 -18.44
C GLU A 200 -3.48 -7.78 -18.47
N THR A 201 -4.00 -8.99 -18.24
CA THR A 201 -5.44 -9.27 -18.13
C THR A 201 -5.88 -9.37 -16.67
N ALA A 202 -5.06 -9.96 -15.81
CA ALA A 202 -5.33 -10.12 -14.38
C ALA A 202 -5.52 -8.76 -13.67
N ILE A 203 -4.65 -7.79 -13.95
CA ILE A 203 -4.69 -6.44 -13.33
C ILE A 203 -5.95 -5.64 -13.71
N ARG A 204 -6.62 -6.02 -14.81
CA ARG A 204 -7.89 -5.41 -15.24
C ARG A 204 -9.10 -5.92 -14.47
N LYS A 205 -8.95 -6.97 -13.64
CA LYS A 205 -10.02 -7.46 -12.76
C LYS A 205 -10.44 -6.35 -11.80
N PRO A 206 -11.71 -5.91 -11.78
CA PRO A 206 -12.13 -4.85 -10.87
C PRO A 206 -11.88 -5.19 -9.40
N LEU A 207 -11.36 -4.22 -8.66
CA LEU A 207 -11.03 -4.31 -7.25
C LEU A 207 -11.96 -3.40 -6.43
N CYS A 208 -12.20 -3.77 -5.18
CA CYS A 208 -12.97 -2.97 -4.22
C CYS A 208 -12.26 -2.98 -2.87
N SER A 209 -12.12 -1.82 -2.23
CA SER A 209 -11.59 -1.70 -0.87
C SER A 209 -12.74 -1.47 0.11
N LEU A 210 -12.87 -2.38 1.09
CA LEU A 210 -13.79 -2.21 2.23
C LEU A 210 -12.95 -2.05 3.50
N PRO A 211 -13.09 -0.93 4.24
CA PRO A 211 -12.24 -0.62 5.37
C PRO A 211 -12.55 -1.54 6.56
N ALA A 212 -11.56 -2.34 6.93
CA ALA A 212 -11.51 -3.10 8.18
C ALA A 212 -10.08 -3.11 8.74
N GLY A 213 -9.26 -2.11 8.40
CA GLY A 213 -7.87 -1.97 8.84
C GLY A 213 -7.68 -0.92 9.92
N SER A 214 -6.41 -0.68 10.25
CA SER A 214 -5.94 0.48 11.02
C SER A 214 -5.27 1.54 10.14
N GLY A 215 -5.30 1.35 8.82
CA GLY A 215 -4.95 2.29 7.77
C GLY A 215 -5.90 1.97 6.62
N ASN A 216 -6.74 2.93 6.24
CA ASN A 216 -7.85 2.77 5.31
C ASN A 216 -7.85 3.94 4.29
N ALA A 217 -6.66 4.40 3.91
CA ALA A 217 -6.44 5.61 3.13
C ALA A 217 -7.02 5.53 1.70
N LEU A 218 -6.94 4.35 1.07
CA LEU A 218 -7.56 4.09 -0.24
C LEU A 218 -9.09 4.17 -0.14
N ALA A 219 -9.68 3.55 0.89
CA ALA A 219 -11.12 3.58 1.12
C ALA A 219 -11.64 5.01 1.41
N ALA A 220 -10.93 5.76 2.25
CA ALA A 220 -11.21 7.18 2.54
C ALA A 220 -11.14 8.05 1.28
N SER A 221 -10.14 7.82 0.43
CA SER A 221 -9.99 8.53 -0.84
C SER A 221 -11.15 8.25 -1.80
N LEU A 222 -11.57 6.99 -1.95
CA LEU A 222 -12.72 6.60 -2.78
C LEU A 222 -14.05 7.15 -2.25
N ASN A 223 -14.22 7.19 -0.92
CA ASN A 223 -15.36 7.83 -0.27
C ASN A 223 -15.43 9.33 -0.61
N HIS A 224 -14.31 10.04 -0.48
CA HIS A 224 -14.20 11.46 -0.83
C HIS A 224 -14.47 11.71 -2.33
N TYR A 225 -13.90 10.91 -3.23
CA TYR A 225 -14.15 11.04 -4.68
C TYR A 225 -15.61 10.76 -5.08
N ALA A 226 -16.34 9.99 -4.27
CA ALA A 226 -17.76 9.76 -4.44
C ALA A 226 -18.65 10.88 -3.87
N GLY A 227 -18.07 11.98 -3.37
CA GLY A 227 -18.79 13.13 -2.82
C GLY A 227 -19.35 12.91 -1.41
N TYR A 228 -18.87 11.90 -0.67
CA TYR A 228 -19.24 11.70 0.73
C TYR A 228 -18.38 12.54 1.67
N GLU A 229 -18.97 12.92 2.80
CA GLU A 229 -18.28 13.48 3.95
C GLU A 229 -17.13 12.59 4.43
N GLN A 230 -16.12 13.21 5.05
CA GLN A 230 -14.99 12.50 5.66
C GLN A 230 -15.49 11.77 6.92
N VAL A 231 -15.57 10.45 6.85
CA VAL A 231 -16.09 9.57 7.91
C VAL A 231 -15.11 8.43 8.21
N THR A 232 -15.26 7.82 9.38
CA THR A 232 -14.37 6.79 9.91
C THR A 232 -15.14 5.51 10.27
N ASP A 233 -14.43 4.47 10.70
CA ASP A 233 -14.97 3.22 11.25
C ASP A 233 -16.16 2.64 10.43
N GLU A 234 -17.30 2.36 11.08
CA GLU A 234 -18.47 1.70 10.48
C GLU A 234 -19.18 2.58 9.44
N ALA A 235 -19.12 3.91 9.59
CA ALA A 235 -19.70 4.84 8.61
C ALA A 235 -18.93 4.79 7.27
N LEU A 236 -17.60 4.74 7.32
CA LEU A 236 -16.77 4.57 6.12
C LEU A 236 -17.00 3.20 5.47
N LEU A 237 -17.12 2.14 6.28
CA LEU A 237 -17.44 0.79 5.78
C LEU A 237 -18.79 0.74 5.06
N ASN A 238 -19.80 1.39 5.62
CA ASN A 238 -21.13 1.48 5.01
C ASN A 238 -21.06 2.24 3.68
N ASN A 239 -20.41 3.40 3.62
CA ASN A 239 -20.25 4.18 2.39
C ASN A 239 -19.52 3.37 1.29
N CYS A 240 -18.38 2.76 1.59
CA CYS A 240 -17.65 1.92 0.63
C CYS A 240 -18.46 0.70 0.18
N THR A 241 -19.28 0.10 1.06
CA THR A 241 -20.19 -0.98 0.69
C THR A 241 -21.31 -0.51 -0.25
N LEU A 242 -21.85 0.69 -0.04
CA LEU A 242 -22.83 1.29 -0.95
C LEU A 242 -22.24 1.58 -2.34
N LEU A 243 -20.95 1.93 -2.44
CA LEU A 243 -20.25 2.04 -3.73
C LEU A 243 -20.19 0.70 -4.46
N LEU A 244 -19.88 -0.40 -3.75
CA LEU A 244 -19.93 -1.76 -4.31
C LEU A 244 -21.33 -2.15 -4.79
N CYS A 245 -22.37 -1.81 -4.02
CA CYS A 245 -23.76 -2.06 -4.41
C CYS A 245 -24.18 -1.26 -5.66
N ARG A 246 -23.65 -0.03 -5.83
CA ARG A 246 -23.82 0.83 -7.02
C ARG A 246 -23.03 0.37 -8.24
N ARG A 247 -22.02 -0.49 -8.06
CA ARG A 247 -21.26 -1.18 -9.13
C ARG A 247 -20.48 -0.32 -10.11
N GLN A 248 -20.37 0.99 -9.88
CA GLN A 248 -19.63 1.90 -10.75
C GLN A 248 -18.12 1.65 -10.63
N LEU A 249 -17.41 1.73 -11.76
CA LEU A 249 -15.98 1.50 -11.85
C LEU A 249 -15.28 2.73 -12.42
N ALA A 250 -14.26 3.21 -11.72
CA ALA A 250 -13.32 4.22 -12.21
C ALA A 250 -11.92 3.60 -12.41
N PRO A 251 -11.17 4.05 -13.43
CA PRO A 251 -9.77 3.68 -13.54
C PRO A 251 -8.94 4.49 -12.53
N VAL A 252 -7.94 3.85 -11.92
CA VAL A 252 -6.95 4.49 -11.04
C VAL A 252 -5.54 4.25 -11.55
N SER A 253 -4.61 5.13 -11.21
CA SER A 253 -3.19 5.01 -11.60
C SER A 253 -2.46 4.01 -10.70
N LEU A 254 -1.39 3.38 -11.22
CA LEU A 254 -0.55 2.43 -10.50
C LEU A 254 0.90 2.93 -10.47
N LEU A 255 1.53 2.97 -9.30
CA LEU A 255 2.94 3.32 -9.18
C LEU A 255 3.81 2.06 -9.30
N SER A 256 4.65 2.00 -10.34
CA SER A 256 5.68 0.98 -10.51
C SER A 256 6.96 1.46 -9.82
N LEU A 257 7.49 0.68 -8.88
CA LEU A 257 8.71 0.97 -8.12
C LEU A 257 9.81 -0.04 -8.48
N ARG A 258 11.05 0.44 -8.54
CA ARG A 258 12.28 -0.36 -8.69
C ARG A 258 13.31 0.09 -7.66
N THR A 259 13.92 -0.86 -6.98
CA THR A 259 15.01 -0.61 -6.02
C THR A 259 16.37 -1.05 -6.58
N ARG A 260 17.46 -0.64 -5.93
CA ARG A 260 18.84 -0.98 -6.33
C ARG A 260 19.13 -2.48 -6.27
N SER A 261 18.54 -3.22 -5.34
CA SER A 261 18.62 -4.69 -5.28
C SER A 261 17.90 -5.41 -6.43
N GLY A 262 17.24 -4.67 -7.34
CA GLY A 262 16.47 -5.22 -8.46
C GLY A 262 15.03 -5.61 -8.10
N LEU A 263 14.60 -5.40 -6.85
CA LEU A 263 13.21 -5.62 -6.47
C LEU A 263 12.29 -4.69 -7.26
N ARG A 264 11.29 -5.29 -7.90
CA ARG A 264 10.16 -4.58 -8.51
C ARG A 264 8.92 -4.78 -7.64
N VAL A 265 8.26 -3.70 -7.28
CA VAL A 265 7.05 -3.69 -6.46
C VAL A 265 6.07 -2.65 -6.99
N PHE A 266 4.78 -2.89 -6.83
CA PHE A 266 3.73 -1.97 -7.26
C PHE A 266 3.02 -1.36 -6.05
N SER A 267 2.66 -0.09 -6.15
CA SER A 267 2.01 0.70 -5.11
C SER A 267 0.70 1.30 -5.63
N MET A 268 -0.37 1.11 -4.85
CA MET A 268 -1.71 1.64 -5.11
C MET A 268 -1.96 2.99 -4.43
N LEU A 269 -1.19 3.29 -3.39
CA LEU A 269 -1.41 4.43 -2.52
C LEU A 269 -0.17 5.30 -2.46
N SER A 270 0.91 4.83 -1.82
CA SER A 270 2.01 5.71 -1.42
C SER A 270 3.37 5.03 -1.32
N LEU A 271 4.42 5.85 -1.46
CA LEU A 271 5.74 5.58 -0.92
C LEU A 271 6.14 6.72 0.01
N ALA A 272 6.40 6.39 1.27
CA ALA A 272 6.85 7.32 2.29
C ALA A 272 8.31 7.03 2.69
N TRP A 273 9.04 8.08 3.01
CA TRP A 273 10.41 8.03 3.55
C TRP A 273 10.61 9.11 4.62
N GLY A 274 11.46 8.82 5.60
CA GLY A 274 11.68 9.70 6.74
C GLY A 274 10.49 9.69 7.70
N PHE A 275 10.06 10.87 8.17
CA PHE A 275 9.09 11.01 9.27
C PHE A 275 7.83 10.15 9.13
N VAL A 276 7.19 10.12 7.95
CA VAL A 276 5.94 9.36 7.74
C VAL A 276 6.18 7.87 7.85
N ALA A 277 7.22 7.33 7.21
CA ALA A 277 7.58 5.92 7.29
C ALA A 277 8.01 5.50 8.71
N ASP A 278 8.72 6.38 9.43
CA ASP A 278 9.03 6.18 10.86
C ASP A 278 7.73 6.10 11.69
N VAL A 279 6.70 6.92 11.41
CA VAL A 279 5.38 6.84 12.07
C VAL A 279 4.65 5.55 11.71
N ASP A 280 4.60 5.17 10.44
CA ASP A 280 3.92 3.94 9.99
C ASP A 280 4.48 2.71 10.72
N ILE A 281 5.80 2.54 10.66
CA ILE A 281 6.49 1.36 11.19
C ILE A 281 6.62 1.39 12.72
N GLU A 282 6.96 2.53 13.35
CA GLU A 282 7.07 2.59 14.82
C GLU A 282 5.70 2.53 15.52
N SER A 283 4.59 2.85 14.83
CA SER A 283 3.23 2.79 15.40
C SER A 283 2.57 1.40 15.34
N GLU A 284 3.16 0.42 14.65
CA GLU A 284 2.64 -0.96 14.60
C GLU A 284 2.50 -1.60 15.99
N LYS A 285 3.40 -1.27 16.93
CA LYS A 285 3.29 -1.69 18.34
C LYS A 285 2.03 -1.18 19.05
N PHE A 286 1.36 -0.16 18.48
CA PHE A 286 0.12 0.43 18.97
C PHE A 286 -1.11 0.05 18.13
N ARG A 287 -1.05 -0.97 17.26
CA ARG A 287 -2.15 -1.39 16.36
C ARG A 287 -3.49 -1.66 17.07
N ARG A 288 -3.47 -1.96 18.38
CA ARG A 288 -4.67 -2.06 19.25
C ARG A 288 -5.49 -0.76 19.31
N LEU A 289 -4.89 0.40 19.08
CA LEU A 289 -5.58 1.70 19.07
C LEU A 289 -6.44 1.94 17.81
N GLY A 290 -6.20 1.20 16.71
CA GLY A 290 -6.77 1.51 15.40
C GLY A 290 -6.02 2.69 14.75
N GLU A 291 -6.71 3.53 13.97
CA GLU A 291 -6.09 4.65 13.23
C GLU A 291 -5.39 5.66 14.16
N ARG A 292 -5.89 5.84 15.40
CA ARG A 292 -5.28 6.69 16.44
C ARG A 292 -3.81 6.37 16.75
N ARG A 293 -3.31 5.19 16.35
CA ARG A 293 -1.89 4.83 16.41
C ARG A 293 -1.01 5.83 15.66
N PHE A 294 -1.49 6.40 14.55
CA PHE A 294 -0.74 7.32 13.70
C PHE A 294 -0.60 8.68 14.39
N THR A 295 -1.67 9.20 14.99
CA THR A 295 -1.63 10.41 15.83
C THR A 295 -0.63 10.27 16.97
N LEU A 296 -0.66 9.14 17.69
CA LEU A 296 0.30 8.85 18.75
C LEU A 296 1.75 8.75 18.22
N GLY A 297 1.94 8.03 17.10
CA GLY A 297 3.24 7.90 16.43
C GLY A 297 3.80 9.26 16.00
N THR A 298 2.99 10.09 15.36
CA THR A 298 3.35 11.46 14.97
C THR A 298 3.78 12.29 16.17
N LEU A 299 3.03 12.29 17.27
CA LEU A 299 3.42 13.02 18.49
C LEU A 299 4.78 12.53 19.05
N LEU A 300 4.99 11.21 19.11
CA LEU A 300 6.26 10.61 19.54
C LEU A 300 7.43 10.87 18.56
N ARG A 301 7.16 11.08 17.26
CA ARG A 301 8.16 11.50 16.26
C ARG A 301 8.38 13.01 16.23
N LEU A 302 7.43 13.84 16.63
CA LEU A 302 7.65 15.29 16.81
C LEU A 302 8.59 15.59 17.96
N VAL A 303 8.44 14.92 19.12
CA VAL A 303 9.35 15.06 20.27
C VAL A 303 10.78 14.66 19.87
N THR A 304 10.91 13.57 19.12
CA THR A 304 12.16 12.95 18.68
C THR A 304 12.40 13.21 17.18
N LEU A 305 12.20 14.46 16.73
CA LEU A 305 12.30 14.82 15.31
C LEU A 305 13.69 14.52 14.74
N ARG A 306 13.73 13.80 13.62
CA ARG A 306 14.94 13.40 12.88
C ARG A 306 15.00 14.10 11.51
N VAL A 307 16.20 14.17 10.96
CA VAL A 307 16.49 14.58 9.58
C VAL A 307 17.19 13.41 8.88
N TYR A 308 16.86 13.22 7.60
CA TYR A 308 17.27 12.09 6.78
C TYR A 308 18.03 12.62 5.56
N ARG A 309 19.22 12.06 5.32
CA ARG A 309 20.06 12.41 4.18
C ARG A 309 19.76 11.56 2.96
N GLY A 310 19.51 12.24 1.85
CA GLY A 310 19.25 11.60 0.57
C GLY A 310 19.35 12.57 -0.59
N ARG A 311 19.18 12.06 -1.81
CA ARG A 311 19.01 12.87 -3.02
C ARG A 311 17.62 12.59 -3.59
N LEU A 312 16.86 13.65 -3.87
CA LEU A 312 15.55 13.55 -4.53
C LEU A 312 15.65 14.16 -5.93
N ALA A 313 15.13 13.44 -6.92
CA ALA A 313 14.90 13.96 -8.26
C ALA A 313 13.52 13.51 -8.76
N TYR A 314 12.87 14.32 -9.59
CA TYR A 314 11.55 14.00 -10.14
C TYR A 314 11.34 14.58 -11.53
N LEU A 315 10.39 13.99 -12.25
CA LEU A 315 9.89 14.45 -13.54
C LEU A 315 8.55 15.15 -13.34
N PRO A 316 8.49 16.50 -13.39
CA PRO A 316 7.24 17.26 -13.42
C PRO A 316 6.31 16.79 -14.54
N VAL A 317 5.00 16.72 -14.27
CA VAL A 317 3.99 16.25 -15.24
C VAL A 317 4.00 17.07 -16.54
N GLU A 318 4.16 18.39 -16.46
CA GLU A 318 4.26 19.30 -17.62
C GLU A 318 5.39 18.92 -18.58
N GLN A 319 6.53 18.47 -18.03
CA GLN A 319 7.70 18.06 -18.78
C GLN A 319 7.54 16.64 -19.34
N ALA A 320 6.85 15.74 -18.63
CA ALA A 320 6.51 14.40 -19.10
C ALA A 320 5.61 14.43 -20.34
N VAL A 321 4.57 15.27 -20.35
CA VAL A 321 3.67 15.45 -21.51
C VAL A 321 4.44 16.03 -22.70
N SER A 322 5.30 17.02 -22.46
CA SER A 322 6.06 17.73 -23.50
C SER A 322 7.21 16.92 -24.11
N LYS A 323 7.66 15.86 -23.44
CA LYS A 323 8.82 15.02 -23.83
C LYS A 323 8.52 13.53 -23.70
N ALA A 324 7.28 13.13 -23.95
CA ALA A 324 6.90 11.72 -23.97
C ALA A 324 7.86 10.94 -24.91
N PRO A 325 8.57 9.91 -24.43
CA PRO A 325 9.56 9.22 -25.25
C PRO A 325 8.86 8.59 -26.45
N ALA A 326 9.35 8.92 -27.65
CA ALA A 326 9.00 8.18 -28.86
C ALA A 326 9.27 6.70 -28.60
N ALA A 327 8.29 5.84 -28.91
CA ALA A 327 8.26 4.46 -28.45
C ALA A 327 9.61 3.75 -28.67
N SER A 328 10.31 3.47 -27.57
CA SER A 328 11.59 2.77 -27.61
C SER A 328 11.39 1.43 -28.34
N PRO A 329 12.35 1.00 -29.19
CA PRO A 329 12.28 -0.34 -29.77
C PRO A 329 12.18 -1.37 -28.63
N PRO A 330 11.45 -2.47 -28.83
CA PRO A 330 11.16 -3.42 -27.76
C PRO A 330 12.45 -4.14 -27.31
N LEU A 331 13.09 -3.59 -26.27
CA LEU A 331 14.08 -4.32 -25.47
C LEU A 331 13.41 -5.57 -24.92
N ASP A 332 14.06 -6.71 -25.17
CA ASP A 332 13.57 -8.08 -25.09
C ASP A 332 12.31 -8.32 -24.24
N ARG A 333 11.23 -8.69 -24.94
CA ARG A 333 9.92 -8.98 -24.35
C ARG A 333 9.90 -10.21 -23.42
N GLN A 334 10.97 -11.01 -23.39
CA GLN A 334 10.98 -12.32 -22.74
C GLN A 334 11.21 -12.30 -21.23
N ASP A 335 11.71 -11.20 -20.64
CA ASP A 335 12.10 -11.14 -19.21
C ASP A 335 11.37 -10.06 -18.37
N ARG A 336 10.32 -9.41 -18.91
CA ARG A 336 9.68 -8.25 -18.26
C ARG A 336 8.33 -8.59 -17.62
N GLN A 337 8.36 -8.91 -16.32
CA GLN A 337 7.18 -8.99 -15.46
C GLN A 337 6.66 -7.56 -15.17
N GLY A 338 5.48 -7.21 -15.67
CA GLY A 338 4.87 -5.88 -15.57
C GLY A 338 5.28 -4.85 -16.65
N PRO A 339 4.67 -3.65 -16.68
CA PRO A 339 4.81 -2.66 -17.76
C PRO A 339 6.24 -2.15 -18.01
N VAL A 340 6.42 -1.42 -19.12
CA VAL A 340 7.67 -0.71 -19.41
C VAL A 340 7.65 0.67 -18.74
N ASP A 341 8.59 0.91 -17.83
CA ASP A 341 8.77 2.21 -17.16
C ASP A 341 9.58 3.17 -18.04
N ALA A 342 8.97 3.67 -19.12
CA ALA A 342 9.65 4.42 -20.18
C ALA A 342 10.35 5.73 -19.76
N HIS A 343 10.04 6.28 -18.58
CA HIS A 343 10.71 7.46 -18.02
C HIS A 343 11.92 7.10 -17.14
N LEU A 344 12.14 5.83 -16.80
CA LEU A 344 13.18 5.39 -15.88
C LEU A 344 14.41 4.84 -16.62
N VAL A 345 15.57 5.41 -16.32
CA VAL A 345 16.89 4.84 -16.66
C VAL A 345 17.40 3.96 -15.49
N PRO A 346 18.41 3.09 -15.66
CA PRO A 346 19.02 2.33 -14.57
C PRO A 346 19.42 3.21 -13.36
N LEU A 347 19.47 2.63 -12.15
CA LEU A 347 19.77 3.37 -10.92
C LEU A 347 21.24 3.80 -10.83
N GLU A 348 22.09 3.18 -11.64
CA GLU A 348 23.52 3.38 -11.80
C GLU A 348 23.83 4.58 -12.72
N GLU A 349 22.91 4.89 -13.64
CA GLU A 349 22.98 6.04 -14.54
C GLU A 349 22.45 7.32 -13.88
N PRO A 350 22.95 8.51 -14.23
CA PRO A 350 22.35 9.77 -13.76
C PRO A 350 20.92 9.92 -14.28
N VAL A 351 20.04 10.56 -13.48
CA VAL A 351 18.69 10.90 -13.95
C VAL A 351 18.74 11.76 -15.22
N PRO A 352 17.80 11.62 -16.17
CA PRO A 352 17.82 12.39 -17.41
C PRO A 352 17.90 13.89 -17.18
N ALA A 353 18.67 14.62 -17.99
CA ALA A 353 18.95 16.05 -17.81
C ALA A 353 17.72 16.99 -17.85
N HIS A 354 16.55 16.47 -18.24
CA HIS A 354 15.29 17.20 -18.21
C HIS A 354 14.51 17.03 -16.88
N TRP A 355 14.97 16.18 -15.96
CA TRP A 355 14.37 16.02 -14.63
C TRP A 355 14.76 17.17 -13.69
N THR A 356 13.91 17.47 -12.73
CA THR A 356 14.23 18.38 -11.62
C THR A 356 15.00 17.63 -10.54
N VAL A 357 16.26 17.99 -10.29
CA VAL A 357 17.05 17.52 -9.15
C VAL A 357 16.89 18.50 -8.00
N VAL A 358 16.43 18.03 -6.85
CA VAL A 358 16.28 18.86 -5.64
C VAL A 358 17.69 19.17 -5.09
N PRO A 359 18.06 20.45 -4.89
CA PRO A 359 19.40 20.81 -4.41
C PRO A 359 19.59 20.50 -2.93
N GLU A 360 18.52 20.52 -2.13
CA GLU A 360 18.55 20.08 -0.75
C GLU A 360 18.80 18.57 -0.63
N GLN A 361 19.61 18.17 0.36
CA GLN A 361 19.91 16.76 0.65
C GLN A 361 19.46 16.32 2.04
N ASP A 362 18.97 17.24 2.86
CA ASP A 362 18.54 17.04 4.23
C ASP A 362 17.02 17.24 4.34
N PHE A 363 16.28 16.15 4.56
CA PHE A 363 14.81 16.12 4.56
C PHE A 363 14.26 15.68 5.93
N VAL A 364 13.08 16.16 6.32
CA VAL A 364 12.28 15.55 7.39
C VAL A 364 11.46 14.39 6.86
N LEU A 365 10.88 14.55 5.65
CA LEU A 365 10.14 13.50 4.96
C LEU A 365 10.17 13.71 3.45
N VAL A 366 9.97 12.60 2.72
CA VAL A 366 9.51 12.59 1.33
C VAL A 366 8.31 11.66 1.26
N LEU A 367 7.23 12.09 0.62
CA LEU A 367 5.99 11.33 0.45
C LEU A 367 5.55 11.41 -1.00
N VAL A 368 5.53 10.26 -1.67
CA VAL A 368 4.83 10.05 -2.94
C VAL A 368 3.46 9.48 -2.60
N GLN A 369 2.41 10.06 -3.19
CA GLN A 369 1.02 9.75 -2.89
C GLN A 369 0.19 9.79 -4.18
N LEU A 370 -0.60 8.74 -4.45
CA LEU A 370 -1.48 8.62 -5.62
C LEU A 370 -2.90 9.16 -5.35
N HIS A 371 -3.30 9.24 -4.07
CA HIS A 371 -4.67 9.53 -3.67
C HIS A 371 -4.82 10.69 -2.68
N SER A 372 -6.05 11.11 -2.41
CA SER A 372 -6.36 12.29 -1.60
C SER A 372 -5.96 12.12 -0.13
N HIS A 373 -6.12 10.92 0.44
CA HIS A 373 -5.98 10.66 1.87
C HIS A 373 -4.76 9.80 2.21
N LEU A 374 -4.17 10.04 3.38
CA LEU A 374 -3.14 9.20 4.02
C LEU A 374 -3.73 8.29 5.13
N GLY A 375 -5.01 8.50 5.46
CA GLY A 375 -5.80 7.78 6.46
C GLY A 375 -7.20 8.38 6.50
N SER A 376 -8.16 7.80 7.23
CA SER A 376 -9.56 8.29 7.19
C SER A 376 -9.71 9.73 7.71
N GLU A 377 -8.84 10.15 8.63
CA GLU A 377 -8.79 11.51 9.20
C GLU A 377 -7.59 12.34 8.67
N MET A 378 -7.01 12.00 7.51
CA MET A 378 -5.80 12.68 6.99
C MET A 378 -5.91 13.02 5.49
N PHE A 379 -6.52 14.17 5.17
CA PHE A 379 -6.64 14.70 3.81
C PHE A 379 -5.34 15.40 3.37
N VAL A 380 -4.38 14.61 2.86
CA VAL A 380 -3.02 15.08 2.53
C VAL A 380 -2.91 15.76 1.16
N ALA A 381 -3.80 15.46 0.21
CA ALA A 381 -3.76 16.03 -1.13
C ALA A 381 -5.07 16.78 -1.49
N PRO A 382 -5.29 17.99 -0.93
CA PRO A 382 -6.50 18.79 -1.13
C PRO A 382 -6.59 19.48 -2.50
N MET A 383 -5.52 19.49 -3.29
CA MET A 383 -5.39 20.21 -4.56
C MET A 383 -6.08 19.53 -5.77
N GLY A 384 -7.20 18.86 -5.50
CA GLY A 384 -8.04 18.16 -6.47
C GLY A 384 -7.56 16.77 -6.89
N HIS A 385 -8.49 15.96 -7.38
CA HIS A 385 -8.19 14.74 -8.13
C HIS A 385 -7.47 15.11 -9.43
N ARG A 386 -6.31 14.51 -9.72
CA ARG A 386 -5.42 14.96 -10.81
C ARG A 386 -5.38 14.03 -12.01
N VAL A 387 -4.93 14.63 -13.12
CA VAL A 387 -4.68 14.03 -14.43
C VAL A 387 -4.08 12.63 -14.31
N ALA A 388 -4.65 11.68 -15.05
CA ALA A 388 -4.16 10.30 -15.10
C ALA A 388 -2.66 10.26 -15.43
N GLY A 389 -1.88 9.50 -14.64
CA GLY A 389 -0.42 9.43 -14.80
C GLY A 389 0.37 10.43 -13.94
N ALA A 390 -0.29 11.17 -13.04
CA ALA A 390 0.36 12.01 -12.04
C ALA A 390 0.32 11.39 -10.64
N MET A 391 1.36 11.64 -9.83
CA MET A 391 1.38 11.47 -8.38
C MET A 391 1.63 12.81 -7.69
N HIS A 392 1.18 12.91 -6.45
CA HIS A 392 1.50 13.98 -5.53
C HIS A 392 2.84 13.69 -4.86
N LEU A 393 3.89 14.47 -5.18
CA LEU A 393 5.16 14.43 -4.49
C LEU A 393 5.21 15.56 -3.47
N PHE A 394 5.30 15.21 -2.20
CA PHE A 394 5.55 16.13 -1.09
C PHE A 394 6.94 15.87 -0.52
N TYR A 395 7.63 16.93 -0.11
CA TYR A 395 8.79 16.80 0.76
C TYR A 395 8.87 17.95 1.75
N VAL A 396 9.40 17.67 2.94
CA VAL A 396 9.65 18.70 3.95
C VAL A 396 11.15 18.82 4.14
N ARG A 397 11.68 20.02 3.91
CA ARG A 397 13.09 20.37 4.08
C ARG A 397 13.48 20.39 5.56
N ALA A 398 14.74 20.08 5.86
CA ALA A 398 15.32 20.34 7.18
C ALA A 398 15.22 21.83 7.56
N GLY A 399 15.17 22.12 8.87
CA GLY A 399 15.03 23.47 9.44
C GLY A 399 13.60 23.83 9.89
N VAL A 400 12.58 23.06 9.49
CA VAL A 400 11.21 23.24 9.99
C VAL A 400 11.13 23.00 11.50
N SER A 401 10.39 23.85 12.22
CA SER A 401 10.19 23.68 13.67
C SER A 401 9.14 22.61 13.98
N ARG A 402 9.28 21.94 15.14
CA ARG A 402 8.32 20.96 15.65
C ARG A 402 6.90 21.54 15.75
N ALA A 403 6.78 22.81 16.17
CA ALA A 403 5.49 23.51 16.25
C ALA A 403 4.86 23.77 14.87
N THR A 404 5.66 24.03 13.83
CA THR A 404 5.15 24.15 12.47
C THR A 404 4.74 22.80 11.90
N LEU A 405 5.51 21.73 12.12
CA LEU A 405 5.09 20.37 11.74
C LEU A 405 3.80 19.94 12.44
N LEU A 406 3.64 20.24 13.73
CA LEU A 406 2.40 19.96 14.46
C LEU A 406 1.20 20.73 13.89
N ARG A 407 1.37 22.02 13.54
CA ARG A 407 0.32 22.81 12.87
C ARG A 407 -0.05 22.24 11.51
N LEU A 408 0.92 21.83 10.70
CA LEU A 408 0.69 21.18 9.40
C LEU A 408 -0.07 19.85 9.58
N PHE A 409 0.30 19.02 10.55
CA PHE A 409 -0.37 17.76 10.85
C PHE A 409 -1.83 17.98 11.30
N LEU A 410 -2.08 18.88 12.25
CA LEU A 410 -3.45 19.20 12.70
C LEU A 410 -4.31 19.81 11.59
N ALA A 411 -3.73 20.65 10.73
CA ALA A 411 -4.43 21.20 9.57
C ALA A 411 -4.71 20.16 8.46
N MET A 412 -4.04 19.01 8.48
CA MET A 412 -4.22 17.94 7.49
C MET A 412 -5.56 17.21 7.64
N GLU A 413 -6.14 17.17 8.84
CA GLU A 413 -7.48 16.60 9.11
C GLU A 413 -8.57 17.18 8.19
N LYS A 414 -8.43 18.46 7.83
CA LYS A 414 -9.37 19.21 6.98
C LYS A 414 -8.77 19.67 5.64
N GLY A 415 -7.61 19.14 5.26
CA GLY A 415 -6.91 19.53 4.02
C GLY A 415 -6.34 20.96 4.01
N ARG A 416 -6.28 21.66 5.15
CA ARG A 416 -5.91 23.10 5.23
C ARG A 416 -4.42 23.35 5.46
N HIS A 417 -3.62 22.29 5.50
CA HIS A 417 -2.17 22.38 5.75
C HIS A 417 -1.41 23.13 4.64
N MET A 418 -1.93 23.16 3.41
CA MET A 418 -1.37 23.96 2.32
C MET A 418 -1.59 25.48 2.54
N GLU A 419 -2.69 25.88 3.19
CA GLU A 419 -2.98 27.29 3.53
C GLU A 419 -1.98 27.86 4.55
N CYS A 420 -1.23 27.01 5.25
CA CYS A 420 -0.21 27.43 6.22
C CYS A 420 1.02 28.08 5.57
N ASN A 421 1.15 28.05 4.24
CA ASN A 421 2.24 28.68 3.47
C ASN A 421 3.64 28.38 4.02
N CYS A 422 3.87 27.14 4.46
CA CYS A 422 5.12 26.76 5.10
C CYS A 422 6.25 26.64 4.06
N PRO A 423 7.33 27.46 4.12
CA PRO A 423 8.39 27.44 3.11
C PRO A 423 9.25 26.17 3.12
N TYR A 424 9.10 25.32 4.14
CA TYR A 424 9.77 24.03 4.25
C TYR A 424 8.99 22.90 3.57
N LEU A 425 7.67 23.02 3.45
CA LEU A 425 6.81 22.04 2.77
C LEU A 425 6.74 22.38 1.28
N VAL A 426 7.27 21.50 0.45
CA VAL A 426 7.20 21.61 -1.00
C VAL A 426 6.25 20.54 -1.54
N TYR A 427 5.43 20.93 -2.50
CA TYR A 427 4.54 20.06 -3.25
C TYR A 427 4.83 20.19 -4.75
N ALA A 428 4.91 19.07 -5.46
CA ALA A 428 5.05 19.02 -6.91
C ALA A 428 4.21 17.87 -7.51
N PRO A 429 3.48 18.08 -8.61
CA PRO A 429 2.97 16.99 -9.43
C PRO A 429 4.11 16.35 -10.23
N ALA A 430 4.28 15.04 -10.12
CA ALA A 430 5.30 14.30 -10.87
C ALA A 430 4.73 13.08 -11.60
N ALA A 431 5.34 12.68 -12.71
CA ALA A 431 5.05 11.43 -13.42
C ALA A 431 6.03 10.31 -13.04
N ALA A 432 7.25 10.68 -12.61
CA ALA A 432 8.28 9.77 -12.13
C ALA A 432 9.18 10.44 -11.08
N PHE A 433 9.85 9.64 -10.25
CA PHE A 433 10.79 10.11 -9.23
C PHE A 433 11.95 9.13 -9.01
N ARG A 434 13.03 9.62 -8.40
CA ARG A 434 14.14 8.84 -7.85
C ARG A 434 14.53 9.43 -6.50
N LEU A 435 14.69 8.56 -5.50
CA LEU A 435 15.08 8.90 -4.15
C LEU A 435 16.23 7.99 -3.71
N GLU A 436 17.35 8.60 -3.34
CA GLU A 436 18.58 7.90 -2.98
C GLU A 436 18.98 8.24 -1.53
N PRO A 437 18.61 7.43 -0.53
CA PRO A 437 19.09 7.58 0.85
C PRO A 437 20.62 7.42 0.91
N LYS A 438 21.31 8.27 1.68
CA LYS A 438 22.79 8.29 1.76
C LYS A 438 23.37 7.64 3.02
N ASP A 439 22.67 7.75 4.15
CA ASP A 439 23.24 7.40 5.47
C ASP A 439 22.86 5.98 5.94
N GLY A 440 22.16 5.18 5.11
CA GLY A 440 21.58 3.88 5.50
C GLY A 440 20.48 3.97 6.58
N LYS A 441 20.16 5.18 7.05
CA LYS A 441 19.14 5.47 8.07
C LYS A 441 17.74 5.56 7.46
N GLY A 442 16.75 5.29 8.30
CA GLY A 442 15.33 5.29 7.92
C GLY A 442 14.87 3.97 7.29
N VAL A 443 13.59 3.95 6.95
CA VAL A 443 12.90 2.88 6.23
C VAL A 443 12.00 3.52 5.18
N PHE A 444 11.59 2.76 4.16
CA PHE A 444 10.42 3.12 3.37
C PHE A 444 9.18 2.44 3.94
N ALA A 445 8.04 3.11 3.80
CA ALA A 445 6.74 2.47 3.87
C ALA A 445 6.10 2.58 2.47
N VAL A 446 5.67 1.45 1.91
CA VAL A 446 5.01 1.35 0.60
C VAL A 446 3.60 0.82 0.82
N ASP A 447 2.59 1.63 0.56
CA ASP A 447 1.20 1.38 0.96
C ASP A 447 1.04 0.99 2.46
N GLY A 448 1.95 1.51 3.30
CA GLY A 448 2.05 1.20 4.74
C GLY A 448 2.95 0.00 5.11
N GLU A 449 3.38 -0.81 4.14
CA GLU A 449 4.23 -1.99 4.37
C GLU A 449 5.73 -1.63 4.33
N ARG A 450 6.54 -2.28 5.18
CA ARG A 450 7.96 -1.93 5.36
C ARG A 450 8.82 -2.37 4.17
N MET A 451 9.60 -1.44 3.61
CA MET A 451 10.65 -1.72 2.63
C MET A 451 12.02 -1.18 3.10
N VAL A 452 13.10 -1.84 2.69
CA VAL A 452 14.49 -1.49 3.06
C VAL A 452 14.90 -0.15 2.43
N SER A 453 15.57 0.71 3.20
CA SER A 453 16.04 2.04 2.78
C SER A 453 17.26 1.93 1.85
N GLU A 454 17.02 1.63 0.58
CA GLU A 454 18.00 1.68 -0.51
C GLU A 454 17.60 2.70 -1.59
N ALA A 455 18.40 2.86 -2.66
CA ALA A 455 17.99 3.74 -3.75
C ALA A 455 16.75 3.17 -4.46
N VAL A 456 15.72 4.00 -4.61
CA VAL A 456 14.43 3.65 -5.22
C VAL A 456 14.05 4.66 -6.29
N GLN A 457 13.41 4.20 -7.35
CA GLN A 457 12.77 5.05 -8.34
C GLN A 457 11.41 4.49 -8.74
N GLY A 458 10.53 5.36 -9.22
CA GLY A 458 9.22 4.93 -9.66
C GLY A 458 8.59 5.81 -10.72
N GLN A 459 7.65 5.22 -11.45
CA GLN A 459 6.85 5.84 -12.51
C GLN A 459 5.38 5.50 -12.30
N VAL A 460 4.53 6.50 -12.48
CA VAL A 460 3.07 6.34 -12.50
C VAL A 460 2.62 5.79 -13.85
N HIS A 461 1.83 4.74 -13.84
CA HIS A 461 1.11 4.22 -15.00
C HIS A 461 -0.35 4.68 -14.94
N PRO A 462 -0.84 5.47 -15.92
CA PRO A 462 -2.19 6.02 -15.90
C PRO A 462 -3.25 4.91 -16.06
N ASN A 463 -4.37 5.05 -15.35
CA ASN A 463 -5.61 4.29 -15.58
C ASN A 463 -5.43 2.76 -15.66
N TYR A 464 -4.57 2.21 -14.80
CA TYR A 464 -4.08 0.84 -14.90
C TYR A 464 -4.98 -0.21 -14.23
N ILE A 465 -5.71 0.20 -13.19
CA ILE A 465 -6.53 -0.69 -12.35
C ILE A 465 -7.96 -0.14 -12.33
N TRP A 466 -8.95 -1.04 -12.35
CA TRP A 466 -10.35 -0.67 -12.17
C TRP A 466 -10.75 -0.79 -10.70
N MET A 467 -11.13 0.32 -10.09
CA MET A 467 -11.66 0.36 -8.73
C MET A 467 -13.16 0.60 -8.73
N VAL A 468 -13.86 -0.10 -7.84
CA VAL A 468 -15.22 0.28 -7.42
C VAL A 468 -15.18 1.66 -6.78
N SER A 469 -15.96 2.60 -7.32
CA SER A 469 -16.01 4.00 -6.90
C SER A 469 -17.43 4.57 -7.07
N GLY A 470 -17.65 5.81 -6.65
CA GLY A 470 -18.88 6.54 -6.95
C GLY A 470 -18.73 7.51 -8.13
N HIS A 471 -19.87 7.88 -8.73
CA HIS A 471 -19.95 8.96 -9.72
C HIS A 471 -19.85 10.32 -9.03
N GLY A 472 -18.63 10.73 -8.68
CA GLY A 472 -18.28 12.13 -8.71
C GLY A 472 -17.94 12.47 -10.16
N ASP A 473 -18.78 13.25 -10.86
CA ASP A 473 -18.19 14.08 -11.91
C ASP A 473 -17.14 14.96 -11.24
N PRO A 474 -15.95 15.13 -11.84
CA PRO A 474 -14.91 15.95 -11.25
C PRO A 474 -15.43 17.40 -11.19
N SER A 475 -15.89 17.81 -10.01
CA SER A 475 -16.13 19.22 -9.71
C SER A 475 -14.86 19.97 -10.13
N PRO A 476 -14.97 20.97 -11.02
CA PRO A 476 -13.79 21.57 -11.64
C PRO A 476 -12.89 22.07 -10.53
N ALA A 477 -11.70 21.48 -10.42
CA ALA A 477 -10.71 21.93 -9.46
C ALA A 477 -10.49 23.44 -9.71
N PRO A 478 -10.55 24.30 -8.69
CA PRO A 478 -10.22 25.71 -8.87
C PRO A 478 -8.83 25.77 -9.52
N GLU A 479 -8.71 26.57 -10.59
CA GLU A 479 -7.47 26.64 -11.36
C GLU A 479 -6.28 26.88 -10.41
N PRO A 480 -5.18 26.12 -10.56
CA PRO A 480 -4.02 26.32 -9.72
C PRO A 480 -3.46 27.73 -9.97
N GLN A 481 -3.74 28.65 -9.05
CA GLN A 481 -3.13 29.98 -9.02
C GLN A 481 -1.64 29.81 -8.72
N TRP A 482 -0.87 29.60 -9.79
CA TRP A 482 0.58 29.46 -9.72
C TRP A 482 1.19 30.81 -9.32
N PRO A 483 1.95 30.90 -8.21
CA PRO A 483 2.69 32.12 -7.89
C PRO A 483 3.69 32.37 -9.04
N PRO A 484 3.72 33.58 -9.64
CA PRO A 484 4.53 33.83 -10.82
C PRO A 484 6.00 33.49 -10.53
N PRO A 485 6.72 32.83 -11.46
CA PRO A 485 8.09 32.41 -11.23
C PRO A 485 8.95 33.62 -10.84
N SER A 486 9.68 33.48 -9.73
CA SER A 486 10.56 34.52 -9.20
C SER A 486 11.45 35.06 -10.31
N ARG A 487 11.30 36.35 -10.64
CA ARG A 487 12.14 37.00 -11.64
C ARG A 487 13.60 36.77 -11.26
N LYS A 488 14.38 36.15 -12.17
CA LYS A 488 15.84 36.07 -12.02
C LYS A 488 16.35 37.50 -11.80
N PRO A 489 17.30 37.73 -10.86
CA PRO A 489 17.88 39.05 -10.68
C PRO A 489 18.48 39.50 -12.02
N GLN A 490 18.09 40.70 -12.47
CA GLN A 490 18.64 41.28 -13.68
C GLN A 490 20.14 41.47 -13.49
N GLN A 491 20.96 40.91 -14.40
CA GLN A 491 22.35 41.29 -14.51
C GLN A 491 22.39 42.77 -14.89
N THR A 492 22.87 43.60 -13.97
CA THR A 492 23.27 44.97 -14.26
C THR A 492 24.38 44.96 -15.30
N ARG A 493 24.14 45.57 -16.45
CA ARG A 493 25.22 45.85 -17.41
C ARG A 493 26.15 46.92 -16.80
N PRO A 494 27.48 46.83 -17.02
CA PRO A 494 28.36 47.93 -16.67
C PRO A 494 28.06 49.13 -17.58
N THR A 495 27.95 50.31 -16.99
CA THR A 495 27.82 51.56 -17.73
C THR A 495 29.17 51.91 -18.34
N GLU A 496 29.25 52.02 -19.66
CA GLU A 496 30.41 52.61 -20.32
C GLU A 496 30.51 54.09 -19.94
N VAL A 497 31.67 54.49 -19.42
CA VAL A 497 32.03 55.91 -19.27
C VAL A 497 32.74 56.32 -20.55
N SER A 498 32.11 57.23 -21.29
CA SER A 498 32.73 57.95 -22.40
C SER A 498 32.90 59.42 -22.02
N LEU A 499 34.00 60.00 -22.52
CA LEU A 499 34.56 61.32 -22.22
C LEU A 499 33.63 62.50 -22.53
#